data_AF-A0A5N6QEM7-F1
#
_entry.id   AF-A0A5N6QEM7-F1
#
_cell.length_a   1.000
_cell.length_b   1.000
_cell.length_c   1.000
_cell.angle_alpha   90.00
_cell.angle_beta   90.00
_cell.angle_gamma   90.00
#
_symmetry.space_group_name_H-M   'P 1'
#
loop_
_entity.id
_entity.type
_entity.pdbx_description
1 polymer ?
#
loop_
_entity_poly.entity_id
_entity_poly.type
_entity_poly.pdbx_seq_one_letter_code
_entity_poly.pdbx_strand_id
1 'polypeptide(L)'
;MAMEEDDYNYNDYNDIEAVDERVLIQNLSKMNSNVRKCLLSIFKIGITCSLESPKERMNIEDVTRELHRIKNAFLVVGSHG
;
A
#
# COMPACT_ATOMS: atom_id res chain seq x y z
N MET A 1 -33.74 -25.02 18.43
CA MET A 1 -32.95 -25.36 17.23
C MET A 1 -31.50 -25.21 17.65
N ALA A 2 -30.79 -26.32 17.78
CA ALA A 2 -29.40 -26.32 18.24
C ALA A 2 -28.56 -25.49 17.26
N MET A 3 -27.77 -24.57 17.80
CA MET A 3 -26.76 -23.84 17.04
C MET A 3 -25.55 -24.75 17.05
N GLU A 4 -25.23 -25.39 15.92
CA GLU A 4 -24.06 -26.23 15.81
C GLU A 4 -22.80 -25.36 15.86
N GLU A 5 -21.80 -25.81 16.60
CA GLU A 5 -20.49 -25.18 16.73
C GLU A 5 -19.75 -25.30 15.41
N ASP A 6 -19.85 -24.28 14.56
CA ASP A 6 -18.93 -24.11 13.45
C ASP A 6 -17.59 -23.64 14.03
N ASP A 7 -16.66 -24.59 14.12
CA ASP A 7 -15.23 -24.40 14.37
C ASP A 7 -14.68 -23.29 13.48
N TYR A 8 -14.63 -22.06 14.00
CA TYR A 8 -13.92 -20.97 13.37
C TYR A 8 -12.43 -21.29 13.46
N ASN A 9 -11.94 -22.03 12.46
CA ASN A 9 -10.52 -22.22 12.19
C ASN A 9 -9.89 -20.84 12.00
N TYR A 10 -9.36 -20.30 13.11
CA TYR A 10 -8.54 -19.10 13.15
C TYR A 10 -7.28 -19.45 12.36
N ASN A 11 -7.34 -19.16 11.06
CA ASN A 11 -6.19 -19.31 10.18
C ASN A 11 -5.09 -18.43 10.78
N ASP A 12 -4.12 -19.12 11.38
CA ASP A 12 -2.78 -18.69 11.71
C ASP A 12 -2.36 -17.59 10.71
N TYR A 13 -2.44 -16.34 11.15
CA TYR A 13 -1.82 -15.25 10.44
C TYR A 13 -0.33 -15.56 10.50
N ASN A 14 0.13 -16.30 9.49
CA ASN A 14 1.52 -16.68 9.29
C ASN A 14 2.42 -15.63 9.92
N ASP A 15 3.19 -16.04 10.92
CA ASP A 15 4.28 -15.29 11.53
C ASP A 15 4.87 -14.34 10.47
N ILE A 16 4.54 -13.05 10.57
CA ILE A 16 5.34 -12.05 9.88
C ILE A 16 6.64 -12.06 10.66
N GLU A 17 7.57 -12.93 10.27
CA GLU A 17 8.87 -13.00 10.91
C GLU A 17 9.41 -11.57 11.04
N ALA A 18 9.83 -11.21 12.26
CA ALA A 18 10.29 -9.86 12.56
C ALA A 18 11.43 -9.50 11.60
N VAL A 19 11.11 -8.74 10.56
CA VAL A 19 12.09 -8.30 9.57
C VAL A 19 13.02 -7.34 10.28
N ASP A 20 14.30 -7.71 10.34
CA ASP A 20 15.34 -6.86 10.93
C ASP A 20 15.32 -5.46 10.28
N GLU A 21 15.16 -4.43 11.10
CA GLU A 21 15.04 -3.04 10.65
C GLU A 21 16.25 -2.61 9.81
N ARG A 22 17.44 -3.16 10.10
CA ARG A 22 18.67 -2.84 9.35
C ARG A 22 18.61 -3.43 7.95
N VAL A 23 18.11 -4.67 7.80
CA VAL A 23 17.85 -5.29 6.49
C VAL A 23 16.84 -4.46 5.69
N LEU A 24 15.77 -3.95 6.32
CA LEU A 24 14.79 -3.08 5.66
C LEU A 24 15.43 -1.77 5.16
N ILE A 25 16.20 -1.07 6.01
CA ILE A 25 16.88 0.18 5.64
C ILE A 25 17.88 -0.05 4.50
N GLN A 26 18.63 -1.15 4.52
CA GLN A 26 19.55 -1.51 3.44
C GLN A 26 18.85 -1.81 2.12
N ASN A 27 17.68 -2.45 2.15
CA ASN A 27 16.90 -2.70 0.93
C ASN A 27 16.27 -1.41 0.40
N LEU A 28 15.76 -0.55 1.29
CA LEU A 28 15.23 0.77 0.94
C LEU A 28 16.30 1.68 0.32
N SER A 29 17.56 1.59 0.76
CA SER A 29 18.66 2.38 0.19
C SER A 29 19.11 1.88 -1.18
N LYS A 30 19.00 0.56 -1.44
CA LYS A 30 19.28 -0.05 -2.75
C LYS A 30 18.13 0.14 -3.76
N MET A 31 16.93 0.46 -3.28
CA MET A 31 15.76 0.65 -4.13
C MET A 31 15.92 1.89 -5.03
N ASN A 32 15.51 1.77 -6.29
CA ASN A 32 15.50 2.89 -7.23
C ASN A 32 14.74 4.09 -6.66
N SER A 33 15.32 5.28 -6.73
CA SER A 33 14.76 6.49 -6.13
C SER A 33 13.40 6.88 -6.70
N ASN A 34 13.13 6.59 -7.97
CA ASN A 34 11.82 6.81 -8.59
C ASN A 34 10.78 5.81 -8.08
N VAL A 35 11.17 4.55 -7.87
CA VAL A 35 10.31 3.53 -7.23
C VAL A 35 9.97 3.96 -5.80
N ARG A 36 10.96 4.42 -5.03
CA ARG A 36 10.73 4.94 -3.67
C ARG A 36 9.71 6.08 -3.65
N LYS A 37 9.87 7.07 -4.53
CA LYS A 37 8.95 8.22 -4.64
C LYS A 37 7.55 7.79 -5.06
N CYS A 38 7.44 6.84 -5.99
CA CYS A 38 6.18 6.27 -6.43
C CYS A 38 5.44 5.60 -5.25
N LEU A 39 6.12 4.70 -4.53
CA LEU A 39 5.56 4.01 -3.36
C LEU A 39 5.15 4.99 -2.26
N LEU A 40 5.98 5.99 -1.95
CA LEU A 40 5.62 7.03 -0.97
C LEU A 40 4.34 7.77 -1.35
N SER A 41 4.13 8.04 -2.65
CA SER A 41 2.93 8.71 -3.13
C SER A 41 1.69 7.81 -3.03
N ILE A 42 1.84 6.53 -3.39
CA ILE A 42 0.77 5.51 -3.26
C ILE A 42 0.38 5.32 -1.79
N PHE A 43 1.35 5.20 -0.88
CA PHE A 43 1.06 5.03 0.55
C PHE A 43 0.36 6.24 1.15
N LYS A 44 0.71 7.47 0.74
CA LYS A 44 -0.04 8.66 1.17
C LYS A 44 -1.51 8.56 0.78
N ILE A 45 -1.80 8.15 -0.45
CA ILE A 45 -3.18 7.93 -0.91
C ILE A 45 -3.84 6.83 -0.07
N GLY A 46 -3.18 5.68 0.12
CA GLY A 46 -3.67 4.57 0.93
C GLY A 46 -4.01 5.00 2.36
N ILE A 47 -3.12 5.73 3.03
CA ILE A 47 -3.35 6.27 4.38
C ILE A 47 -4.60 7.17 4.39
N THR A 48 -4.72 8.09 3.43
CA THR A 48 -5.91 8.96 3.37
C THR A 48 -7.19 8.19 3.10
N CYS A 49 -7.15 7.08 2.34
CA CYS A 49 -8.32 6.23 2.10
C CYS A 49 -8.68 5.40 3.35
N SER A 50 -7.70 5.08 4.18
CA SER A 50 -7.85 4.26 5.39
C SER A 50 -8.14 5.06 6.65
N LEU A 51 -8.36 6.38 6.56
CA LEU A 51 -8.78 7.18 7.71
C LEU A 51 -10.09 6.64 8.28
N GLU A 52 -10.19 6.59 9.61
CA GLU A 52 -11.31 5.98 10.32
C GLU A 52 -12.64 6.69 9.94
N SER A 53 -12.64 8.02 9.97
CA SER A 53 -13.78 8.83 9.60
C SER A 53 -13.98 8.89 8.08
N PRO A 54 -15.16 8.52 7.54
CA PRO A 54 -15.46 8.63 6.13
C PRO A 54 -15.34 10.06 5.57
N LYS A 55 -15.55 11.08 6.40
CA LYS A 55 -15.49 12.50 6.00
C LYS A 55 -14.07 13.01 5.81
N GLU A 56 -13.10 12.34 6.43
CA GLU A 56 -11.68 12.70 6.32
C GLU A 56 -11.00 11.98 5.16
N ARG A 57 -11.63 10.92 4.63
CA ARG A 57 -11.13 10.18 3.48
C ARG A 57 -11.13 11.06 2.24
N MET A 58 -10.09 10.90 1.43
CA MET A 58 -10.04 11.50 0.10
C MET A 58 -11.21 11.00 -0.76
N ASN A 59 -11.82 11.88 -1.56
CA ASN A 59 -12.87 11.50 -2.48
C ASN A 59 -12.33 10.50 -3.54
N ILE A 60 -13.14 9.50 -3.92
CA ILE A 60 -12.72 8.47 -4.87
C ILE A 60 -12.35 9.01 -6.26
N GLU A 61 -12.94 10.12 -6.69
CA GLU A 61 -12.57 10.81 -7.91
C GLU A 61 -11.14 11.37 -7.81
N ASP A 62 -10.82 11.99 -6.67
CA ASP A 62 -9.49 12.51 -6.39
C ASP A 62 -8.46 11.38 -6.31
N VAL A 63 -8.79 10.29 -5.62
CA VAL A 63 -7.94 9.08 -5.55
C VAL A 63 -7.62 8.58 -6.96
N THR A 64 -8.63 8.43 -7.81
CA THR A 64 -8.46 7.95 -9.19
C THR A 64 -7.57 8.88 -9.99
N ARG A 65 -7.78 10.20 -9.87
CA ARG A 65 -6.97 11.20 -10.55
C ARG A 65 -5.51 11.19 -10.10
N GLU A 66 -5.25 11.12 -8.80
CA GLU A 66 -3.89 11.06 -8.28
C GLU A 66 -3.18 9.75 -8.66
N LEU A 67 -3.88 8.62 -8.63
CA LEU A 67 -3.33 7.34 -9.09
C LEU A 67 -2.95 7.38 -10.58
N HIS A 68 -3.77 7.98 -11.44
CA HIS A 68 -3.43 8.18 -12.85
C HIS A 68 -2.21 9.09 -13.03
N ARG A 69 -2.10 10.16 -12.23
CA ARG A 69 -0.92 11.04 -12.25
C ARG A 69 0.36 10.28 -11.86
N ILE A 70 0.31 9.49 -10.80
CA ILE A 70 1.44 8.66 -10.35
C ILE A 70 1.82 7.65 -11.43
N LYS A 71 0.83 6.95 -12.01
CA LYS A 71 1.05 6.00 -13.10
C LYS A 71 1.76 6.66 -14.28
N ASN A 72 1.27 7.81 -14.74
CA ASN A 72 1.87 8.50 -15.88
C ASN A 72 3.28 8.99 -15.56
N ALA A 73 3.50 9.58 -14.38
CA ALA A 73 4.83 10.02 -13.97
C ALA A 73 5.84 8.87 -13.88
N PHE A 74 5.40 7.68 -13.47
CA PHE A 74 6.27 6.51 -13.37
C PHE A 74 6.50 5.81 -14.72
N LEU A 75 5.47 5.70 -15.57
CA LEU A 75 5.54 4.98 -16.84
C LEU A 75 6.11 5.82 -18.00
N VAL A 76 6.00 7.15 -17.97
CA VAL A 76 6.56 8.04 -19.02
C VAL A 76 8.10 7.97 -19.06
N VAL A 77 8.75 7.44 -18.01
CA VAL A 77 10.21 7.19 -17.99
C VAL A 77 10.62 6.06 -18.97
N GLY A 78 9.68 5.31 -19.54
CA GLY A 78 9.94 4.21 -20.49
C GLY A 78 9.70 4.54 -21.97
N SER A 79 9.54 5.80 -22.37
CA SER A 79 9.23 6.17 -23.76
C SER A 79 10.09 7.32 -24.27
N HIS A 80 11.41 7.17 -24.16
CA HIS A 80 12.35 7.92 -24.99
C HIS A 80 13.40 6.95 -25.55
N GLY A 81 13.28 6.69 -26.86
CA GLY A 81 14.36 6.34 -27.80
C GLY A 81 15.24 5.14 -27.49
#